data_AF-A0A820F5J4-F1
#
_entry.id   AF-A0A820F5J4-F1
#
_cell.length_a   1.000
_cell.length_b   1.000
_cell.length_c   1.000
_cell.angle_alpha   90.00
_cell.angle_beta   90.00
_cell.angle_gamma   90.00
#
_symmetry.space_group_name_H-M   'P 1'
#
loop_
_entity.id
_entity.type
_entity.pdbx_description
1 polymer ?
#
loop_
_entity_poly.entity_id
_entity_poly.type
_entity_poly.pdbx_seq_one_letter_code
_entity_poly.pdbx_strand_id
1 'polypeptide(L)'
;METAETRLVKFGIFMILQPPSIICYLASIHYILSHRDTRQALHHHGPLVLLFVGLVTVIFDLSMILDFLRTGVVTPSNEAYC
;
A
#
# COMPACT_ATOMS: atom_id res chain seq x y z
N MET A 1 -2.93 -24.26 -5.97
CA MET A 1 -1.54 -24.45 -5.53
C MET A 1 -0.69 -23.31 -6.09
N GLU A 2 -0.41 -22.28 -5.29
CA GLU A 2 0.57 -21.24 -5.69
C GLU A 2 1.98 -21.81 -5.55
N THR A 3 2.67 -21.96 -6.69
CA THR A 3 4.05 -22.47 -6.78
C THR A 3 5.06 -21.45 -6.22
N ALA A 4 6.18 -21.91 -5.65
CA ALA A 4 7.20 -21.03 -5.08
C ALA A 4 7.70 -19.94 -6.06
N GLU A 5 7.73 -20.25 -7.36
CA GLU A 5 8.13 -19.32 -8.41
C GLU A 5 7.14 -18.15 -8.59
N THR A 6 5.83 -18.39 -8.50
CA THR A 6 4.84 -17.31 -8.61
C THR A 6 4.89 -16.36 -7.42
N ARG A 7 5.32 -16.84 -6.24
CA ARG A 7 5.56 -16.00 -5.05
C ARG A 7 6.78 -15.09 -5.23
N LEU A 8 7.88 -15.63 -5.77
CA LEU A 8 9.11 -14.86 -6.03
C LEU A 8 8.88 -13.77 -7.09
N VAL A 9 8.14 -14.07 -8.16
CA VAL A 9 7.81 -13.07 -9.19
C VAL A 9 6.92 -11.98 -8.63
N LYS A 10 5.86 -12.34 -7.90
CA LYS A 10 5.01 -11.35 -7.20
C LYS A 10 5.84 -10.50 -6.25
N PHE A 11 6.73 -11.11 -5.46
CA PHE A 11 7.61 -10.38 -4.55
C PHE A 11 8.52 -9.38 -5.27
N GLY A 12 9.16 -9.79 -6.37
CA GLY A 12 10.02 -8.90 -7.14
C GLY A 12 9.27 -7.70 -7.69
N ILE A 13 8.07 -7.92 -8.24
CA ILE A 13 7.20 -6.85 -8.74
C ILE A 13 6.78 -5.91 -7.60
N PHE A 14 6.35 -6.46 -6.46
CA PHE A 14 5.95 -5.68 -5.28
C PHE A 14 7.12 -4.84 -4.74
N MET A 15 8.31 -5.43 -4.57
CA MET A 15 9.49 -4.70 -4.08
C MET A 15 9.89 -3.53 -4.98
N ILE A 16 9.70 -3.63 -6.30
CA ILE A 16 10.04 -2.56 -7.24
C ILE A 16 8.94 -1.51 -7.29
N LEU A 17 7.67 -1.90 -7.21
CA LEU A 17 6.54 -1.00 -7.45
C LEU A 17 6.00 -0.34 -6.18
N GLN A 18 6.13 -0.95 -5.00
CA GLN A 18 5.68 -0.33 -3.74
C GLN A 18 6.41 0.98 -3.39
N PRO A 19 7.76 1.04 -3.42
CA PRO A 19 8.50 2.25 -3.07
C PRO A 19 8.12 3.47 -3.90
N PRO A 20 8.07 3.41 -5.26
CA PRO A 20 7.64 4.56 -6.05
C PRO A 20 6.16 4.92 -5.81
N SER A 21 5.32 3.94 -5.50
CA SER A 21 3.90 4.18 -5.14
C SER A 21 3.79 5.02 -3.86
N ILE A 22 4.55 4.67 -2.81
CA ILE A 22 4.58 5.43 -1.55
C ILE A 22 5.10 6.86 -1.79
N ILE A 23 6.15 7.01 -2.60
CA ILE A 23 6.69 8.33 -2.98
C ILE A 23 5.63 9.15 -3.71
N CYS A 24 4.87 8.56 -4.63
CA CYS A 24 3.76 9.22 -5.32
C CYS A 24 2.69 9.70 -4.33
N TYR A 25 2.23 8.86 -3.39
CA TYR A 25 1.25 9.26 -2.38
C TYR A 25 1.76 10.42 -1.51
N LEU A 26 3.01 10.35 -1.04
CA LEU A 26 3.63 11.42 -0.25
C LEU A 26 3.77 12.72 -1.04
N ALA A 27 4.20 12.64 -2.31
CA ALA A 27 4.31 13.80 -3.19
C ALA A 27 2.95 14.44 -3.47
N SER A 28 1.90 13.64 -3.71
CA SER A 28 0.53 14.13 -3.89
C SER A 28 -0.01 14.82 -2.64
N ILE A 29 0.19 14.23 -1.45
CA ILE A 29 -0.21 14.84 -0.18
C ILE A 29 0.55 16.16 0.04
N HIS A 30 1.87 16.15 -0.17
CA HIS A 30 2.69 17.35 -0.03
C HIS A 30 2.27 18.46 -1.01
N TYR A 31 1.99 18.11 -2.27
CA TYR A 31 1.53 19.05 -3.28
C TYR A 31 0.20 19.72 -2.87
N ILE A 32 -0.77 18.93 -2.40
CA ILE A 32 -2.09 19.42 -1.94
C ILE A 32 -1.95 20.30 -0.69
N LEU A 33 -1.06 19.95 0.24
CA LEU A 33 -0.83 20.74 1.44
C LEU A 33 -0.10 22.07 1.15
N SER A 34 0.81 22.06 0.18
CA SER A 34 1.63 23.22 -0.20
C SER A 34 0.88 24.23 -1.07
N HIS A 35 -0.02 23.77 -1.96
CA HIS A 35 -0.80 24.66 -2.83
C HIS A 35 -2.11 25.11 -2.17
N ARG A 36 -2.18 26.40 -1.82
CA ARG A 36 -3.38 27.02 -1.22
C ARG A 36 -4.61 26.98 -2.15
N ASP A 37 -4.43 27.13 -3.47
CA ASP A 37 -5.52 27.05 -4.45
C ASP A 37 -6.16 25.66 -4.50
N THR A 38 -5.34 24.61 -4.45
CA THR A 38 -5.83 23.22 -4.40
C THR A 38 -6.55 22.94 -3.09
N ARG A 39 -6.09 23.53 -1.99
CA ARG A 39 -6.75 23.46 -0.67
C ARG A 39 -8.12 24.13 -0.64
N GLN A 40 -8.32 25.23 -1.37
CA GLN A 40 -9.63 25.87 -1.52
C GLN A 40 -10.55 25.11 -2.48
N ALA A 41 -10.00 24.49 -3.53
CA ALA A 41 -10.73 23.56 -4.40
C ALA A 41 -11.10 22.24 -3.67
N LEU A 42 -10.38 21.91 -2.59
CA LEU A 42 -10.63 20.78 -1.70
C LEU A 42 -11.80 21.01 -0.72
N HIS A 43 -12.82 21.75 -1.14
CA HIS A 43 -14.04 21.94 -0.36
C HIS A 43 -14.74 20.60 -0.05
N HIS A 44 -14.47 19.57 -0.87
CA HIS A 44 -14.67 18.17 -0.49
C HIS A 44 -13.36 17.59 0.04
N HIS A 45 -13.26 17.38 1.35
CA HIS A 45 -12.13 16.68 1.99
C HIS A 45 -11.94 15.22 1.52
N GLY A 46 -12.87 14.69 0.70
CA GLY A 46 -12.88 13.32 0.21
C GLY A 46 -11.58 12.84 -0.44
N PRO A 47 -10.98 13.57 -1.40
CA PRO A 47 -9.75 13.13 -2.07
C PRO A 47 -8.56 12.99 -1.11
N LEU A 48 -8.48 13.83 -0.07
CA LEU A 48 -7.41 13.76 0.92
C LEU A 48 -7.58 12.54 1.84
N VAL A 49 -8.82 12.24 2.24
CA VAL A 49 -9.13 11.02 3.01
C VAL A 49 -8.85 9.78 2.17
N LEU A 50 -9.22 9.78 0.89
CA LEU A 50 -8.92 8.68 -0.04
C LEU A 50 -7.42 8.46 -0.22
N LEU A 51 -6.64 9.53 -0.38
CA LEU A 51 -5.18 9.45 -0.46
C LEU A 51 -4.57 8.91 0.84
N PHE A 52 -5.08 9.33 2.00
CA PHE A 52 -4.60 8.87 3.30
C PHE A 52 -4.93 7.38 3.52
N VAL A 53 -6.17 6.97 3.25
CA VAL A 53 -6.60 5.57 3.32
C VAL A 53 -5.78 4.71 2.35
N GLY A 54 -5.56 5.18 1.12
CA GLY A 54 -4.72 4.50 0.13
C GLY A 54 -3.29 4.30 0.61
N LEU A 55 -2.67 5.33 1.20
CA LEU A 55 -1.33 5.23 1.78
C LEU A 55 -1.29 4.20 2.93
N VAL A 56 -2.24 4.25 3.85
CA VAL A 56 -2.34 3.30 4.97
C VAL A 56 -2.50 1.87 4.45
N THR A 57 -3.40 1.65 3.49
CA THR A 57 -3.60 0.33 2.88
C THR A 57 -2.30 -0.19 2.25
N VAL A 58 -1.59 0.62 1.47
CA VAL A 58 -0.31 0.19 0.84
C VAL A 58 0.74 -0.16 1.88
N ILE A 59 0.82 0.57 3.00
CA ILE A 59 1.76 0.27 4.08
C ILE A 59 1.39 -1.04 4.78
N PHE A 60 0.11 -1.24 5.13
CA PHE A 60 -0.35 -2.46 5.78
C PHE A 60 -0.19 -3.69 4.88
N ASP A 61 -0.52 -3.56 3.60
CA ASP A 61 -0.36 -4.62 2.60
C ASP A 61 1.13 -4.99 2.45
N LEU A 62 2.01 -3.99 2.36
CA LEU A 62 3.46 -4.22 2.33
C LEU A 62 3.96 -4.93 3.61
N SER A 63 3.49 -4.53 4.79
CA SER A 63 3.84 -5.19 6.05
C SER A 63 3.34 -6.64 6.10
N MET A 64 2.12 -6.92 5.67
CA MET A 64 1.58 -8.28 5.59
C MET A 64 2.32 -9.14 4.57
N ILE A 65 2.65 -8.60 3.40
CA ILE A 65 3.40 -9.31 2.37
C ILE A 65 4.81 -9.63 2.89
N LEU A 66 5.50 -8.67 3.51
CA LEU A 66 6.81 -8.91 4.12
C LEU A 66 6.75 -9.97 5.22
N ASP A 67 5.71 -9.93 6.06
CA ASP A 67 5.50 -10.94 7.11
C ASP A 67 5.23 -12.33 6.51
N PHE A 68 4.35 -12.41 5.50
CA PHE A 68 4.08 -13.64 4.74
C PHE A 68 5.34 -14.19 4.06
N LEU A 69 6.20 -13.32 3.53
CA LEU A 69 7.48 -13.74 2.93
C LEU A 69 8.48 -14.23 3.97
N ARG A 70 8.46 -13.68 5.18
CA ARG A 70 9.35 -14.11 6.27
C ARG A 70 8.90 -15.42 6.91
N THR A 71 7.60 -15.58 7.15
CA THR A 71 7.04 -16.72 7.90
C THR A 71 6.50 -17.81 6.97
N GLY A 72 6.19 -17.49 5.71
CA GLY A 72 5.53 -18.37 4.77
C GLY A 72 4.03 -18.54 5.02
N VAL A 73 3.46 -17.84 6.00
CA VAL A 73 2.07 -18.02 6.48
C VAL A 73 1.37 -16.67 6.56
N VAL A 74 0.12 -16.59 6.09
CA VAL A 74 -0.68 -15.36 6.19
C VAL A 74 -1.26 -15.32 7.59
N THR A 75 -1.05 -14.24 8.37
CA THR A 75 -1.68 -14.07 9.68
C THR A 75 -2.93 -13.17 9.56
N PRO A 76 -4.06 -13.52 10.21
CA PRO A 76 -4.31 -14.72 11.00
C PRO A 76 -4.61 -15.94 10.09
N SER A 77 -3.74 -16.94 10.13
CA SER A 77 -4.02 -18.26 9.57
C SER A 77 -4.74 -19.03 10.66
N ASN A 78 -6.07 -19.01 10.62
CA ASN A 78 -6.86 -19.84 11.50
C ASN A 78 -6.85 -21.27 10.95
N GLU A 79 -6.54 -22.27 11.78
CA GLU A 79 -6.56 -23.70 11.42
C GLU A 79 -7.95 -24.20 10.92
N ALA A 80 -8.98 -23.35 10.98
CA ALA A 80 -10.33 -23.64 10.49
C ALA A 80 -10.49 -23.54 8.96
N TYR A 81 -9.58 -22.87 8.26
CA TYR A 81 -9.66 -22.68 6.80
C TYR A 81 -8.31 -23.05 6.16
N CYS A 82 -8.03 -24.36 6.12
CA CYS A 82 -6.99 -24.93 5.26
C CYS A 82 -7.24 -24.62 3.78
#